data_AF-A0A354JUB3-F1
#
_entry.id   AF-A0A354JUB3-F1
#
_cell.length_a   1.000
_cell.length_b   1.000
_cell.length_c   1.000
_cell.angle_alpha   90.00
_cell.angle_beta   90.00
_cell.angle_gamma   90.00
#
_symmetry.space_group_name_H-M   'P 1'
#
loop_
_entity.id
_entity.type
_entity.pdbx_description
1 polymer ?
#
loop_
_entity_poly.entity_id
_entity_poly.type
_entity_poly.pdbx_seq_one_letter_code
_entity_poly.pdbx_strand_id
1 'polypeptide(L)'
;RYNAIFSILDDGKTFLINGQFSNDGKYWVDRGLSVIEKVDENTWSKPMPLNLKGYTRMNKGLTTTAYLTPDGKYLLLSFSKRAGGKNHSIYLSVKQGDSYTKPKKVKIGDGALGDSYEAPFLSKDGNALFFSCKVDGNNDIYMANRTDDTYLNWSAPVALNDTINTPGWENYYRLNDKESWAYYCTSKAQKEHSEIMRVKIYEEFPFVKVSGLVMNKADQSLMLADTNYSIKVNGEVPEKIKLDKISASFEMILPFGQKYVVKPELANWIGITDTLDFTSVKEYTEMNRNLFVEPVPIVKVYGKVINTRTGLPIAPEMKYSVLVNGAASDSVKYEADIARYSATLPLGNRYILSLQLPNFTAKADTIDVSSAKFYTEKQVDFYATSVPWVEVAGVALDNSTFTPIIGASSPKLIINGTVTDSVKIDPVSGEFKVRLPFGQKYTTAIASKDYNQLENQLDLTGYVEYALVKHEVYAERKDANMAILSGKVINLKTGQP
;
A
#
# COMPACT_ATOMS: atom_id res chain seq x y z
N ARG A 1 -63.14 23.39 -3.12
CA ARG A 1 -62.66 22.55 -2.00
C ARG A 1 -61.71 21.54 -2.61
N TYR A 2 -60.47 21.45 -2.15
CA TYR A 2 -59.44 20.61 -2.78
C TYR A 2 -59.06 19.48 -1.84
N ASN A 3 -58.97 18.26 -2.38
CA ASN A 3 -58.38 17.13 -1.68
C ASN A 3 -56.89 17.39 -1.54
N ALA A 4 -56.34 17.13 -0.35
CA ALA A 4 -54.92 17.34 -0.10
C ALA A 4 -54.39 16.31 0.90
N ILE A 5 -53.19 15.84 0.61
CA ILE A 5 -52.32 15.11 1.55
C ILE A 5 -51.30 16.14 2.03
N PHE A 6 -51.16 16.28 3.34
CA PHE A 6 -50.33 17.32 3.97
C PHE A 6 -49.02 16.78 4.52
N SER A 7 -48.99 15.54 5.03
CA SER A 7 -47.82 14.96 5.70
C SER A 7 -47.85 13.44 5.69
N ILE A 8 -46.67 12.84 5.85
CA ILE A 8 -46.44 11.41 6.05
C ILE A 8 -45.69 11.27 7.38
N LEU A 9 -46.10 10.34 8.24
CA LEU A 9 -45.50 10.13 9.56
C LEU A 9 -44.34 9.12 9.49
N ASP A 10 -43.58 9.01 10.59
CA ASP A 10 -42.38 8.15 10.71
C ASP A 10 -42.61 6.67 10.40
N ASP A 11 -43.84 6.18 10.56
CA ASP A 11 -44.20 4.80 10.21
C ASP A 11 -44.25 4.54 8.69
N GLY A 12 -44.13 5.59 7.87
CA GLY A 12 -44.19 5.54 6.41
C GLY A 12 -45.53 5.09 5.84
N LYS A 13 -46.55 4.91 6.69
CA LYS A 13 -47.87 4.35 6.34
C LYS A 13 -49.01 5.26 6.74
N THR A 14 -48.81 6.20 7.66
CA THR A 14 -49.84 7.14 8.12
C THR A 14 -49.69 8.49 7.44
N PHE A 15 -50.80 8.99 6.90
CA PHE A 15 -50.85 10.20 6.07
C PHE A 15 -51.89 11.17 6.64
N LEU A 16 -51.50 12.43 6.79
CA LEU A 16 -52.40 13.52 7.16
C LEU A 16 -53.16 14.01 5.92
N ILE A 17 -54.48 14.05 5.99
CA ILE A 17 -55.37 14.53 4.92
C ILE A 17 -56.27 15.68 5.36
N ASN A 18 -56.70 16.47 4.38
CA ASN A 18 -57.56 17.63 4.59
C ASN A 18 -59.04 17.25 4.73
N GLY A 19 -59.69 17.71 5.81
CA GLY A 19 -61.12 17.55 6.05
C GLY A 19 -61.48 16.52 7.12
N GLN A 20 -62.73 16.58 7.56
CA GLN A 20 -63.40 15.52 8.31
C GLN A 20 -64.39 14.81 7.40
N PHE A 21 -64.57 13.51 7.61
CA PHE A 21 -65.36 12.65 6.75
C PHE A 21 -66.45 11.93 7.54
N SER A 22 -67.46 11.41 6.83
CA SER A 22 -68.51 10.57 7.40
C SER A 22 -67.93 9.31 8.03
N ASN A 23 -68.69 8.63 8.90
CA ASN A 23 -68.24 7.42 9.59
C ASN A 23 -67.82 6.27 8.64
N ASP A 24 -68.32 6.26 7.41
CA ASP A 24 -67.92 5.32 6.36
C ASP A 24 -66.73 5.82 5.51
N GLY A 25 -66.27 7.04 5.73
CA GLY A 25 -65.13 7.68 5.07
C GLY A 25 -65.40 8.28 3.70
N LYS A 26 -66.64 8.18 3.19
CA LYS A 26 -66.94 8.49 1.77
C LYS A 26 -67.22 9.95 1.47
N TYR A 27 -67.78 10.68 2.43
CA TYR A 27 -68.23 12.05 2.21
C TYR A 27 -67.49 13.01 3.12
N TRP A 28 -67.00 14.10 2.55
CA TRP A 28 -66.52 15.24 3.33
C TRP A 28 -67.68 15.85 4.10
N VAL A 29 -67.54 16.02 5.42
CA VAL A 29 -68.59 16.52 6.33
C VAL A 29 -68.29 17.94 6.78
N ASP A 30 -67.07 18.19 7.26
CA ASP A 30 -66.70 19.51 7.77
C ASP A 30 -65.19 19.79 7.61
N ARG A 31 -64.81 21.03 7.88
CA ARG A 31 -63.42 21.45 8.01
C ARG A 31 -62.79 20.77 9.21
N GLY A 32 -61.65 20.19 8.98
CA GLY A 32 -60.85 19.51 10.00
C GLY A 32 -59.66 18.86 9.33
N LEU A 33 -59.06 17.91 10.02
CA LEU A 33 -58.00 17.08 9.50
C LEU A 33 -58.30 15.65 9.92
N SER A 34 -57.93 14.70 9.07
CA SER A 34 -57.99 13.29 9.36
C SER A 34 -56.65 12.64 9.05
N VAL A 35 -56.39 11.47 9.61
CA VAL A 35 -55.31 10.58 9.19
C VAL A 35 -55.89 9.37 8.48
N ILE A 36 -55.15 8.86 7.51
CA ILE A 36 -55.40 7.55 6.87
C ILE A 36 -54.13 6.73 6.97
N GLU A 37 -54.28 5.42 7.01
CA GLU A 37 -53.17 4.47 7.11
C GLU A 37 -53.17 3.57 5.88
N LYS A 38 -52.00 3.34 5.30
CA LYS A 38 -51.79 2.38 4.23
C LYS A 38 -51.80 0.97 4.84
N VAL A 39 -52.86 0.22 4.57
CA VAL A 39 -53.04 -1.14 5.10
C VAL A 39 -52.21 -2.14 4.29
N ASP A 40 -52.28 -2.04 2.96
CA ASP A 40 -51.49 -2.81 1.99
C ASP A 40 -51.21 -1.97 0.73
N GLU A 41 -50.68 -2.58 -0.34
CA GLU A 41 -50.32 -1.86 -1.57
C GLU A 41 -51.48 -1.10 -2.22
N ASN A 42 -52.70 -1.62 -2.11
CA ASN A 42 -53.88 -1.11 -2.82
C ASN A 42 -55.01 -0.64 -1.88
N THR A 43 -54.86 -0.80 -0.57
CA THR A 43 -55.92 -0.53 0.40
C THR A 43 -55.49 0.49 1.46
N TRP A 44 -56.39 1.43 1.74
CA TRP A 44 -56.26 2.47 2.76
C TRP A 44 -57.31 2.32 3.84
N SER A 45 -56.98 2.71 5.07
CA SER A 45 -57.94 2.79 6.17
C SER A 45 -58.96 3.91 5.95
N LYS A 46 -60.06 3.87 6.69
CA LYS A 46 -61.03 4.98 6.70
C LYS A 46 -60.39 6.22 7.34
N PRO A 47 -60.69 7.44 6.85
CA PRO A 47 -60.26 8.68 7.48
C PRO A 47 -60.61 8.73 8.97
N MET A 48 -59.60 8.79 9.83
CA MET A 48 -59.75 8.95 11.27
C MET A 48 -59.57 10.43 11.63
N PRO A 49 -60.62 11.14 12.10
CA PRO A 49 -60.52 12.57 12.38
C PRO A 49 -59.56 12.87 13.53
N LEU A 50 -58.72 13.89 13.34
CA LEU A 50 -57.90 14.43 14.42
C LEU A 50 -58.76 15.29 15.35
N ASN A 51 -58.64 15.03 16.66
CA ASN A 51 -59.28 15.85 17.68
C ASN A 51 -58.48 17.16 17.89
N LEU A 52 -58.75 18.16 17.05
CA LEU A 52 -58.06 19.44 17.05
C LEU A 52 -58.94 20.54 17.69
N LYS A 53 -58.67 20.87 18.96
CA LYS A 53 -59.54 21.71 19.78
C LYS A 53 -59.80 23.08 19.14
N GLY A 54 -61.05 23.34 18.77
CA GLY A 54 -61.50 24.65 18.28
C GLY A 54 -61.08 25.02 16.85
N TYR A 55 -60.36 24.15 16.12
CA TYR A 55 -59.86 24.47 14.78
C TYR A 55 -60.95 24.73 13.77
N THR A 56 -62.00 23.89 13.71
CA THR A 56 -63.13 24.05 12.77
C THR A 56 -63.79 25.43 12.90
N ARG A 57 -63.89 25.98 14.12
CA ARG A 57 -64.45 27.32 14.37
C ARG A 57 -63.46 28.43 14.01
N MET A 58 -62.16 28.16 14.11
CA MET A 58 -61.09 29.12 13.83
C MET A 58 -60.78 29.22 12.34
N ASN A 59 -60.79 28.12 11.59
CA ASN A 59 -60.49 28.11 10.17
C ASN A 59 -61.73 28.48 9.34
N LYS A 60 -61.77 29.74 8.89
CA LYS A 60 -62.84 30.29 8.04
C LYS A 60 -62.35 30.70 6.65
N GLY A 61 -61.10 30.38 6.31
CA GLY A 61 -60.44 30.76 5.05
C GLY A 61 -60.93 29.96 3.84
N LEU A 62 -60.54 30.40 2.64
CA LEU A 62 -60.83 29.66 1.40
C LEU A 62 -59.97 28.41 1.24
N THR A 63 -58.72 28.47 1.68
CA THR A 63 -57.73 27.40 1.58
C THR A 63 -57.08 27.14 2.94
N THR A 64 -56.36 26.02 3.04
CA THR A 64 -55.54 25.70 4.21
C THR A 64 -54.41 24.78 3.80
N THR A 65 -53.29 24.88 4.50
CA THR A 65 -52.17 23.94 4.39
C THR A 65 -51.77 23.54 5.80
N ALA A 66 -51.31 22.30 5.97
CA ALA A 66 -50.80 21.82 7.24
C ALA A 66 -49.48 21.09 7.05
N TYR A 67 -48.75 20.97 8.15
CA TYR A 67 -47.62 20.08 8.29
C TYR A 67 -47.63 19.49 9.68
N LEU A 68 -47.67 18.16 9.75
CA LEU A 68 -47.50 17.39 10.97
C LEU A 68 -46.08 16.85 10.97
N THR A 69 -45.35 17.07 12.06
CA THR A 69 -44.02 16.48 12.22
C THR A 69 -44.10 14.95 12.13
N PRO A 70 -43.05 14.28 11.62
CA PRO A 70 -43.06 12.84 11.43
C PRO A 70 -43.40 12.05 12.70
N ASP A 71 -42.97 12.56 13.86
CA ASP A 71 -43.24 12.01 15.20
C ASP A 71 -44.69 12.28 15.71
N GLY A 72 -45.50 13.01 14.94
CA GLY A 72 -46.86 13.38 15.26
C GLY A 72 -47.02 14.39 16.41
N LYS A 73 -45.94 15.00 16.91
CA LYS A 73 -46.03 15.88 18.11
C LYS A 73 -46.50 17.29 17.79
N TYR A 74 -46.07 17.86 16.66
CA TYR A 74 -46.29 19.25 16.31
C TYR A 74 -47.04 19.38 14.99
N LEU A 75 -48.17 20.08 15.02
CA LEU A 75 -49.01 20.36 13.87
C LEU A 75 -48.97 21.86 13.56
N LEU A 76 -48.25 22.22 12.50
CA LEU A 76 -48.28 23.55 11.92
C LEU A 76 -49.45 23.69 10.94
N LEU A 77 -50.19 24.77 11.05
CA LEU A 77 -51.41 25.05 10.30
C LEU A 77 -51.31 26.44 9.70
N SER A 78 -51.63 26.57 8.42
CA SER A 78 -51.77 27.88 7.77
C SER A 78 -53.21 28.04 7.27
N PHE A 79 -53.88 29.07 7.79
CA PHE A 79 -55.27 29.40 7.45
C PHE A 79 -55.64 30.84 7.83
N SER A 80 -56.79 31.28 7.32
CA SER A 80 -57.44 32.55 7.70
C SER A 80 -58.53 32.33 8.76
N LYS A 81 -58.56 33.20 9.78
CA LYS A 81 -59.69 33.31 10.72
C LYS A 81 -60.88 34.09 10.17
N ARG A 82 -60.67 34.88 9.11
CA ARG A 82 -61.69 35.67 8.44
C ARG A 82 -62.45 34.80 7.44
N ALA A 83 -63.77 34.86 7.47
CA ALA A 83 -64.64 34.19 6.52
C ALA A 83 -64.27 34.56 5.08
N GLY A 84 -63.97 33.57 4.25
CA GLY A 84 -63.55 33.77 2.86
C GLY A 84 -62.18 34.45 2.70
N GLY A 85 -61.40 34.59 3.78
CA GLY A 85 -60.07 35.20 3.71
C GLY A 85 -59.09 34.35 2.90
N LYS A 86 -58.28 35.02 2.08
CA LYS A 86 -57.20 34.45 1.26
C LYS A 86 -55.83 34.54 1.92
N ASN A 87 -55.68 35.44 2.89
CA ASN A 87 -54.42 35.70 3.57
C ASN A 87 -54.31 34.85 4.82
N HIS A 88 -53.24 34.07 4.92
CA HIS A 88 -53.06 33.10 5.99
C HIS A 88 -52.05 33.59 7.03
N SER A 89 -52.16 33.03 8.24
CA SER A 89 -51.09 33.05 9.23
C SER A 89 -50.75 31.62 9.62
N ILE A 90 -49.53 31.40 10.10
CA ILE A 90 -49.11 30.10 10.63
C ILE A 90 -49.50 30.00 12.11
N TYR A 91 -50.02 28.84 12.49
CA TYR A 91 -50.42 28.46 13.83
C TYR A 91 -49.80 27.13 14.21
N LEU A 92 -49.43 26.96 15.47
CA LEU A 92 -48.97 25.71 16.05
C LEU A 92 -50.08 25.07 16.88
N SER A 93 -50.22 23.77 16.75
CA SER A 93 -50.91 22.93 17.72
C SER A 93 -50.04 21.76 18.15
N VAL A 94 -50.00 21.49 19.45
CA VAL A 94 -49.19 20.44 20.06
C VAL A 94 -50.08 19.26 20.47
N LYS A 95 -49.61 18.04 20.26
CA LYS A 95 -50.28 16.81 20.70
C LYS A 95 -50.30 16.72 22.24
N GLN A 96 -51.46 16.37 22.79
CA GLN A 96 -51.75 16.18 24.22
C GLN A 96 -52.69 14.97 24.37
N GLY A 97 -52.12 13.81 24.70
CA GLY A 97 -52.82 12.53 24.62
C GLY A 97 -53.34 12.28 23.20
N ASP A 98 -54.63 11.98 23.08
CA ASP A 98 -55.30 11.73 21.80
C ASP A 98 -55.85 13.00 21.12
N SER A 99 -55.50 14.19 21.64
CA SER A 99 -55.98 15.46 21.12
C SER A 99 -54.83 16.40 20.78
N TYR A 100 -55.11 17.38 19.93
CA TYR A 100 -54.22 18.51 19.67
C TYR A 100 -54.78 19.76 20.33
N THR A 101 -53.88 20.59 20.87
CA THR A 101 -54.25 21.87 21.50
C THR A 101 -55.02 22.81 20.56
N LYS A 102 -55.57 23.89 21.13
CA LYS A 102 -56.12 24.97 20.30
C LYS A 102 -54.99 25.65 19.51
N PRO A 103 -55.12 25.84 18.18
CA PRO A 103 -54.07 26.48 17.38
C PRO A 103 -53.65 27.86 17.93
N LYS A 104 -52.36 28.02 18.23
CA LYS A 104 -51.76 29.28 18.69
C LYS A 104 -50.99 29.91 17.54
N LYS A 105 -51.17 31.21 17.29
CA LYS A 105 -50.46 31.90 16.20
C LYS A 105 -48.96 31.88 16.50
N VAL A 106 -48.16 31.54 15.51
CA VAL A 106 -46.69 31.55 15.58
C VAL A 106 -46.18 32.99 15.39
N LYS A 107 -45.20 33.40 16.19
CA LYS A 107 -44.45 34.66 16.04
C LYS A 107 -43.25 34.40 15.14
N ILE A 108 -43.16 35.11 14.01
CA ILE A 108 -42.07 35.01 13.04
C ILE A 108 -41.47 36.41 12.90
N GLY A 109 -40.27 36.61 13.42
CA GLY A 109 -39.67 37.95 13.55
C GLY A 109 -40.49 38.90 14.44
N ASP A 110 -40.16 40.18 14.39
CA ASP A 110 -40.81 41.22 15.22
C ASP A 110 -41.96 41.96 14.52
N GLY A 111 -42.29 41.59 13.28
CA GLY A 111 -43.33 42.23 12.49
C GLY A 111 -43.89 41.32 11.40
N ALA A 112 -44.86 41.83 10.64
CA ALA A 112 -45.34 41.13 9.45
C ALA A 112 -44.32 41.32 8.31
N LEU A 113 -43.75 40.22 7.82
CA LEU A 113 -42.99 40.16 6.58
C LEU A 113 -43.88 40.48 5.35
N GLY A 114 -45.04 39.83 5.25
CA GLY A 114 -45.95 39.97 4.11
C GLY A 114 -47.41 39.67 4.44
N ASP A 115 -48.23 39.57 3.40
CA ASP A 115 -49.68 39.48 3.45
C ASP A 115 -50.21 38.08 3.85
N SER A 116 -49.53 37.01 3.44
CA SER A 116 -49.97 35.62 3.61
C SER A 116 -48.78 34.72 3.93
N TYR A 117 -48.96 33.75 4.83
CA TYR A 117 -47.93 32.77 5.23
C TYR A 117 -48.48 31.37 5.01
N GLU A 118 -47.87 30.59 4.13
CA GLU A 118 -48.43 29.37 3.55
C GLU A 118 -47.46 28.19 3.59
N ALA A 119 -48.03 26.98 3.54
CA ALA A 119 -47.32 25.69 3.47
C ALA A 119 -46.12 25.53 4.41
N PRO A 120 -46.29 25.75 5.74
CA PRO A 120 -45.20 25.60 6.70
C PRO A 120 -44.59 24.19 6.63
N PHE A 121 -43.29 24.08 6.89
CA PHE A 121 -42.51 22.85 6.94
C PHE A 121 -41.33 23.03 7.88
N LEU A 122 -40.97 21.99 8.63
CA LEU A 122 -39.80 22.02 9.52
C LEU A 122 -38.67 21.19 8.93
N SER A 123 -37.43 21.63 9.15
CA SER A 123 -36.26 20.75 9.03
C SER A 123 -36.39 19.56 10.00
N LYS A 124 -35.65 18.49 9.71
CA LYS A 124 -35.64 17.24 10.47
C LYS A 124 -35.23 17.44 11.92
N ASP A 125 -34.31 18.36 12.18
CA ASP A 125 -33.89 18.75 13.52
C ASP A 125 -34.87 19.72 14.23
N GLY A 126 -35.90 20.20 13.51
CA GLY A 126 -36.90 21.14 13.99
C GLY A 126 -36.37 22.54 14.25
N ASN A 127 -35.14 22.88 13.82
CA ASN A 127 -34.52 24.17 14.08
C ASN A 127 -34.83 25.22 13.01
N ALA A 128 -35.24 24.81 11.81
CA ALA A 128 -35.63 25.71 10.72
C ALA A 128 -37.10 25.52 10.35
N LEU A 129 -37.83 26.63 10.22
CA LEU A 129 -39.18 26.71 9.66
C LEU A 129 -39.10 27.29 8.26
N PHE A 130 -39.49 26.50 7.27
CA PHE A 130 -39.70 26.92 5.91
C PHE A 130 -41.18 27.25 5.68
N PHE A 131 -41.45 28.32 4.96
CA PHE A 131 -42.81 28.71 4.59
C PHE A 131 -42.78 29.60 3.35
N SER A 132 -43.87 29.60 2.59
CA SER A 132 -44.09 30.58 1.53
C SER A 132 -44.71 31.84 2.12
N CYS A 133 -44.22 33.02 1.73
CA CYS A 133 -44.80 34.29 2.16
C CYS A 133 -45.09 35.20 0.97
N LYS A 134 -46.29 35.78 0.96
CA LYS A 134 -46.69 36.74 -0.06
C LYS A 134 -46.17 38.14 0.29
N VAL A 135 -45.12 38.58 -0.38
CA VAL A 135 -44.51 39.92 -0.25
C VAL A 135 -44.67 40.66 -1.58
N ASP A 136 -45.20 41.89 -1.55
CA ASP A 136 -45.40 42.74 -2.73
C ASP A 136 -46.11 42.07 -3.92
N GLY A 137 -47.00 41.12 -3.63
CA GLY A 137 -47.75 40.38 -4.64
C GLY A 137 -47.15 39.03 -5.03
N ASN A 138 -45.85 38.79 -4.79
CA ASN A 138 -45.16 37.55 -5.11
C ASN A 138 -45.09 36.61 -3.91
N ASN A 139 -45.08 35.29 -4.14
CA ASN A 139 -44.87 34.33 -3.06
C ASN A 139 -43.47 33.77 -3.17
N ASP A 140 -42.64 34.05 -2.18
CA ASP A 140 -41.29 33.49 -2.09
C ASP A 140 -41.21 32.54 -0.89
N ILE A 141 -40.27 31.61 -0.93
CA ILE A 141 -39.96 30.73 0.19
C ILE A 141 -38.97 31.42 1.12
N TYR A 142 -39.31 31.44 2.40
CA TYR A 142 -38.53 31.98 3.48
C TYR A 142 -38.18 30.88 4.49
N MET A 143 -37.06 31.07 5.16
CA MET A 143 -36.62 30.27 6.30
C MET A 143 -36.53 31.17 7.54
N ALA A 144 -36.99 30.69 8.68
CA ALA A 144 -36.73 31.31 9.98
C ALA A 144 -36.19 30.25 10.95
N ASN A 145 -35.26 30.65 11.82
CA ASN A 145 -34.68 29.77 12.83
C ASN A 145 -35.49 29.81 14.11
N ARG A 146 -35.64 28.66 14.75
CA ARG A 146 -36.31 28.52 16.04
C ARG A 146 -35.52 29.26 17.11
N THR A 147 -36.18 30.11 17.90
CA THR A 147 -35.49 30.92 18.92
C THR A 147 -35.68 30.40 20.35
N ASP A 148 -36.52 29.39 20.55
CA ASP A 148 -36.77 28.74 21.84
C ASP A 148 -37.35 27.31 21.70
N ASP A 149 -37.64 26.66 22.83
CA ASP A 149 -38.18 25.29 22.84
C ASP A 149 -39.68 25.14 22.63
N THR A 150 -40.38 26.24 22.32
CA THR A 150 -41.85 26.25 22.26
C THR A 150 -42.41 26.06 20.86
N TYR A 151 -41.57 26.16 19.81
CA TYR A 151 -41.96 26.24 18.39
C TYR A 151 -42.91 27.42 18.06
N LEU A 152 -43.14 28.33 19.02
CA LEU A 152 -44.00 29.50 18.84
C LEU A 152 -43.22 30.74 18.41
N ASN A 153 -41.90 30.77 18.61
CA ASN A 153 -41.07 31.94 18.32
C ASN A 153 -39.95 31.59 17.32
N TRP A 154 -39.88 32.38 16.26
CA TRP A 154 -38.95 32.22 15.16
C TRP A 154 -38.25 33.55 14.85
N SER A 155 -37.03 33.47 14.35
CA SER A 155 -36.20 34.61 14.00
C SER A 155 -36.84 35.45 12.89
N ALA A 156 -36.22 36.60 12.59
CA ALA A 156 -36.51 37.30 11.35
C ALA A 156 -36.32 36.32 10.16
N PRO A 157 -37.28 36.27 9.23
CA PRO A 157 -37.21 35.35 8.11
C PRO A 157 -36.21 35.82 7.06
N VAL A 158 -35.52 34.87 6.44
CA VAL A 158 -34.56 35.08 5.36
C VAL A 158 -35.10 34.39 4.11
N ALA A 159 -35.19 35.13 3.00
CA ALA A 159 -35.58 34.56 1.71
C ALA A 159 -34.53 33.53 1.27
N LEU A 160 -34.98 32.40 0.70
CA LEU A 160 -34.07 31.50 0.00
C LEU A 160 -33.48 32.20 -1.25
N ASN A 161 -32.42 31.62 -1.80
CA ASN A 161 -31.70 32.19 -2.93
C ASN A 161 -32.53 32.22 -4.23
N ASP A 162 -32.00 32.89 -5.25
CA ASP A 162 -32.60 33.08 -6.58
C ASP A 162 -32.72 31.80 -7.43
N THR A 163 -32.09 30.71 -6.99
CA THR A 163 -32.26 29.39 -7.61
C THR A 163 -33.62 28.78 -7.25
N ILE A 164 -34.11 29.08 -6.04
CA ILE A 164 -35.43 28.64 -5.56
C ILE A 164 -36.47 29.74 -5.78
N ASN A 165 -36.22 30.94 -5.26
CA ASN A 165 -37.14 32.07 -5.37
C ASN A 165 -36.94 32.76 -6.70
N THR A 166 -37.98 32.75 -7.52
CA THR A 166 -37.95 33.26 -8.89
C THR A 166 -38.89 34.45 -9.00
N PRO A 167 -38.96 35.13 -10.15
CA PRO A 167 -40.02 36.12 -10.38
C PRO A 167 -41.44 35.52 -10.43
N GLY A 168 -41.57 34.19 -10.34
CA GLY A 168 -42.83 33.46 -10.28
C GLY A 168 -43.31 33.21 -8.86
N TRP A 169 -44.36 32.39 -8.74
CA TRP A 169 -44.96 32.00 -7.47
C TRP A 169 -44.30 30.74 -6.93
N GLU A 170 -43.68 30.79 -5.75
CA GLU A 170 -43.08 29.65 -5.07
C GLU A 170 -43.83 29.23 -3.80
N ASN A 171 -44.10 27.93 -3.66
CA ASN A 171 -44.82 27.39 -2.50
C ASN A 171 -44.48 25.90 -2.25
N TYR A 172 -45.04 25.33 -1.17
CA TYR A 172 -44.94 23.90 -0.85
C TYR A 172 -43.52 23.33 -0.74
N TYR A 173 -42.57 24.10 -0.19
CA TYR A 173 -41.19 23.65 0.03
C TYR A 173 -41.12 22.44 0.96
N ARG A 174 -40.40 21.39 0.55
CA ARG A 174 -40.19 20.15 1.30
C ARG A 174 -38.78 19.64 1.08
N LEU A 175 -38.17 19.04 2.10
CA LEU A 175 -36.89 18.34 2.01
C LEU A 175 -37.11 16.82 1.93
N ASN A 176 -36.18 16.10 1.30
CA ASN A 176 -36.11 14.64 1.44
C ASN A 176 -35.61 14.25 2.85
N ASP A 177 -35.64 12.96 3.18
CA ASP A 177 -35.25 12.46 4.51
C ASP A 177 -33.79 12.81 4.91
N LYS A 178 -32.90 12.93 3.92
CA LYS A 178 -31.51 13.34 4.12
C LYS A 178 -31.31 14.85 4.01
N GLU A 179 -32.32 15.64 3.67
CA GLU A 179 -32.22 17.08 3.44
C GLU A 179 -31.21 17.53 2.36
N SER A 180 -30.71 16.59 1.56
CA SER A 180 -29.82 16.82 0.41
C SER A 180 -30.56 17.34 -0.82
N TRP A 181 -31.87 17.17 -0.88
CA TRP A 181 -32.73 17.64 -1.95
C TRP A 181 -33.95 18.37 -1.40
N ALA A 182 -34.28 19.49 -2.02
CA ALA A 182 -35.53 20.19 -1.80
C ALA A 182 -36.46 20.05 -3.00
N TYR A 183 -37.76 20.04 -2.72
CA TYR A 183 -38.87 20.00 -3.67
C TYR A 183 -39.80 21.18 -3.38
N TYR A 184 -40.29 21.85 -4.41
CA TYR A 184 -41.19 22.98 -4.26
C TYR A 184 -42.02 23.17 -5.54
N CYS A 185 -43.15 23.87 -5.43
CA CYS A 185 -43.92 24.27 -6.59
C CYS A 185 -43.50 25.66 -7.04
N THR A 186 -43.34 25.86 -8.35
CA THR A 186 -43.07 27.17 -8.95
C THR A 186 -43.92 27.42 -10.21
N SER A 187 -44.24 28.68 -10.53
CA SER A 187 -44.81 29.07 -11.83
C SER A 187 -43.78 29.64 -12.82
N LYS A 188 -42.47 29.52 -12.53
CA LYS A 188 -41.38 30.04 -13.36
C LYS A 188 -41.47 29.62 -14.83
N ALA A 189 -41.77 28.34 -15.09
CA ALA A 189 -41.77 27.78 -16.43
C ALA A 189 -42.99 28.24 -17.26
N GLN A 190 -44.15 28.46 -16.62
CA GLN A 190 -45.41 28.79 -17.27
C GLN A 190 -46.26 29.67 -16.34
N LYS A 191 -46.54 30.93 -16.72
CA LYS A 191 -47.26 31.89 -15.85
C LYS A 191 -48.65 31.44 -15.40
N GLU A 192 -49.27 30.47 -16.09
CA GLU A 192 -50.62 29.97 -15.79
C GLU A 192 -50.65 28.59 -15.09
N HIS A 193 -49.51 27.90 -14.99
CA HIS A 193 -49.41 26.55 -14.42
C HIS A 193 -48.24 26.43 -13.46
N SER A 194 -48.45 25.75 -12.33
CA SER A 194 -47.36 25.43 -11.39
C SER A 194 -46.73 24.08 -11.72
N GLU A 195 -45.41 23.99 -11.67
CA GLU A 195 -44.63 22.76 -11.80
C GLU A 195 -43.97 22.40 -10.46
N ILE A 196 -43.71 21.11 -10.24
CA ILE A 196 -42.92 20.64 -9.11
C ILE A 196 -41.45 20.61 -9.54
N MET A 197 -40.63 21.42 -8.90
CA MET A 197 -39.19 21.47 -9.11
C MET A 197 -38.45 20.81 -7.96
N ARG A 198 -37.23 20.35 -8.24
CA ARG A 198 -36.29 19.91 -7.22
C ARG A 198 -34.95 20.63 -7.37
N VAL A 199 -34.27 20.85 -6.26
CA VAL A 199 -32.92 21.42 -6.22
C VAL A 199 -32.05 20.66 -5.23
N LYS A 200 -30.79 20.43 -5.60
CA LYS A 200 -29.79 19.78 -4.74
C LYS A 200 -29.28 20.81 -3.73
N ILE A 201 -29.37 20.50 -2.45
CA ILE A 201 -28.83 21.30 -1.35
C ILE A 201 -27.35 20.95 -1.13
N TYR A 202 -27.04 19.66 -1.10
CA TYR A 202 -25.65 19.17 -1.02
C TYR A 202 -25.53 17.77 -1.64
N GLU A 203 -24.32 17.40 -2.03
CA GLU A 203 -24.02 16.06 -2.56
C GLU A 203 -23.91 15.05 -1.42
N GLU A 204 -24.76 14.02 -1.43
CA GLU A 204 -24.77 12.97 -0.41
C GLU A 204 -23.53 12.10 -0.47
N PHE A 205 -22.94 11.98 -1.66
CA PHE A 205 -21.79 11.15 -1.94
C PHE A 205 -20.65 12.01 -2.48
N PRO A 206 -19.93 12.75 -1.59
CA PRO A 206 -18.97 13.77 -2.00
C PRO A 206 -17.63 13.19 -2.48
N PHE A 207 -17.67 12.16 -3.33
CA PHE A 207 -16.52 11.38 -3.74
C PHE A 207 -16.60 10.94 -5.20
N VAL A 208 -15.42 10.69 -5.76
CA VAL A 208 -15.20 9.99 -7.01
C VAL A 208 -14.87 8.53 -6.70
N LYS A 209 -15.59 7.62 -7.35
CA LYS A 209 -15.24 6.20 -7.36
C LYS A 209 -14.27 5.95 -8.51
N VAL A 210 -13.03 5.59 -8.20
CA VAL A 210 -12.01 5.26 -9.19
C VAL A 210 -11.84 3.76 -9.25
N SER A 211 -12.00 3.17 -10.43
CA SER A 211 -11.80 1.74 -10.67
C SER A 211 -10.85 1.50 -11.84
N GLY A 212 -10.19 0.36 -11.86
CA GLY A 212 -9.30 0.02 -12.96
C GLY A 212 -8.53 -1.26 -12.73
N LEU A 213 -7.56 -1.48 -13.60
CA LEU A 213 -6.65 -2.62 -13.58
C LEU A 213 -5.22 -2.15 -13.29
N VAL A 214 -4.42 -3.01 -12.66
CA VAL A 214 -2.97 -2.85 -12.54
C VAL A 214 -2.29 -3.68 -13.61
N MET A 215 -1.55 -3.01 -14.50
CA MET A 215 -1.02 -3.63 -15.71
C MET A 215 0.47 -3.35 -15.91
N ASN A 216 1.17 -4.27 -16.57
CA ASN A 216 2.52 -4.03 -17.06
C ASN A 216 2.46 -3.00 -18.21
N LYS A 217 3.22 -1.91 -18.10
CA LYS A 217 3.23 -0.86 -19.11
C LYS A 217 3.73 -1.33 -20.47
N ALA A 218 4.70 -2.25 -20.48
CA ALA A 218 5.41 -2.66 -21.69
C ALA A 218 4.56 -3.51 -22.63
N ASP A 219 3.75 -4.41 -22.09
CA ASP A 219 2.97 -5.38 -22.88
C ASP A 219 1.46 -5.36 -22.58
N GLN A 220 1.01 -4.49 -21.66
CA GLN A 220 -0.39 -4.37 -21.23
C GLN A 220 -0.95 -5.62 -20.54
N SER A 221 -0.10 -6.58 -20.16
CA SER A 221 -0.52 -7.77 -19.42
C SER A 221 -0.97 -7.41 -18.00
N LEU A 222 -1.91 -8.19 -17.48
CA LEU A 222 -2.43 -8.02 -16.12
C LEU A 222 -1.40 -8.50 -15.09
N MET A 223 -1.29 -7.78 -13.99
CA MET A 223 -0.41 -8.14 -12.87
C MET A 223 -1.02 -9.23 -11.98
N LEU A 224 -1.19 -10.44 -12.54
CA LEU A 224 -1.84 -11.59 -11.87
C LEU A 224 -0.90 -12.46 -11.04
N ALA A 225 0.38 -12.53 -11.43
CA ALA A 225 1.35 -13.46 -10.84
C ALA A 225 1.89 -13.00 -9.47
N ASP A 226 1.82 -11.70 -9.21
CA ASP A 226 2.46 -11.07 -8.06
C ASP A 226 1.39 -10.42 -7.19
N THR A 227 0.82 -11.21 -6.28
CA THR A 227 -0.40 -10.84 -5.54
C THR A 227 -0.13 -9.84 -4.41
N ASN A 228 1.12 -9.42 -4.17
CA ASN A 228 1.49 -8.55 -3.05
C ASN A 228 1.69 -7.08 -3.43
N TYR A 229 0.90 -6.54 -4.36
CA TYR A 229 0.89 -5.11 -4.60
C TYR A 229 -0.04 -4.34 -3.65
N SER A 230 0.32 -3.08 -3.42
CA SER A 230 -0.53 -2.05 -2.80
C SER A 230 -0.69 -0.86 -3.75
N ILE A 231 -1.70 -0.03 -3.53
CA ILE A 231 -1.84 1.24 -4.25
C ILE A 231 -1.78 2.34 -3.20
N LYS A 232 -0.86 3.28 -3.40
CA LYS A 232 -0.74 4.47 -2.57
C LYS A 232 -1.40 5.65 -3.24
N VAL A 233 -2.09 6.46 -2.44
CA VAL A 233 -2.65 7.75 -2.78
C VAL A 233 -2.00 8.78 -1.87
N ASN A 234 -1.32 9.77 -2.44
CA ASN A 234 -0.53 10.77 -1.72
C ASN A 234 0.52 10.17 -0.77
N GLY A 235 1.05 8.99 -1.12
CA GLY A 235 2.07 8.28 -0.34
C GLY A 235 1.52 7.32 0.72
N GLU A 236 0.21 7.26 0.94
CA GLU A 236 -0.43 6.40 1.94
C GLU A 236 -1.42 5.43 1.29
N VAL A 237 -1.70 4.31 1.95
CA VAL A 237 -2.74 3.37 1.48
C VAL A 237 -4.11 3.95 1.82
N PRO A 238 -5.03 4.13 0.86
CA PRO A 238 -6.36 4.66 1.14
C PRO A 238 -7.13 3.77 2.11
N GLU A 239 -7.89 4.38 3.02
CA GLU A 239 -8.75 3.65 3.96
C GLU A 239 -9.84 2.83 3.24
N LYS A 240 -10.38 3.36 2.14
CA LYS A 240 -11.47 2.75 1.35
C LYS A 240 -10.98 2.31 -0.02
N ILE A 241 -10.09 1.32 -0.04
CA ILE A 241 -9.65 0.63 -1.24
C ILE A 241 -10.05 -0.85 -1.21
N LYS A 242 -10.54 -1.35 -2.33
CA LYS A 242 -10.74 -2.76 -2.61
C LYS A 242 -9.75 -3.17 -3.69
N LEU A 243 -9.02 -4.25 -3.43
CA LEU A 243 -8.08 -4.84 -4.38
C LEU A 243 -8.50 -6.27 -4.63
N ASP A 244 -8.75 -6.62 -5.88
CA ASP A 244 -8.89 -8.00 -6.32
C ASP A 244 -7.62 -8.41 -7.07
N LYS A 245 -6.78 -9.15 -6.36
CA LYS A 245 -5.48 -9.62 -6.82
C LYS A 245 -5.59 -10.75 -7.85
N ILE A 246 -6.75 -11.43 -7.93
CA ILE A 246 -6.98 -12.51 -8.90
C ILE A 246 -7.26 -11.91 -10.27
N SER A 247 -8.01 -10.81 -10.34
CA SER A 247 -8.33 -10.10 -11.58
C SER A 247 -7.42 -8.91 -11.88
N ALA A 248 -6.44 -8.65 -11.01
CA ALA A 248 -5.60 -7.45 -11.01
C ALA A 248 -6.40 -6.13 -10.96
N SER A 249 -7.63 -6.15 -10.43
CA SER A 249 -8.53 -5.00 -10.42
C SER A 249 -8.52 -4.27 -9.07
N PHE A 250 -8.91 -3.00 -9.10
CA PHE A 250 -9.07 -2.18 -7.91
C PHE A 250 -10.28 -1.26 -8.00
N GLU A 251 -10.76 -0.86 -6.82
CA GLU A 251 -11.78 0.16 -6.63
C GLU A 251 -11.38 1.00 -5.40
N MET A 252 -11.34 2.32 -5.53
CA MET A 252 -11.10 3.23 -4.41
C MET A 252 -12.07 4.41 -4.45
N ILE A 253 -12.37 4.95 -3.27
CA ILE A 253 -13.24 6.12 -3.10
C ILE A 253 -12.41 7.30 -2.66
N LEU A 254 -12.41 8.37 -3.45
CA LEU A 254 -11.62 9.58 -3.20
C LEU A 254 -12.53 10.81 -3.15
N PRO A 255 -12.47 11.65 -2.09
CA PRO A 255 -13.21 12.91 -2.06
C PRO A 255 -12.98 13.78 -3.31
N PHE A 256 -14.03 14.39 -3.87
CA PHE A 256 -13.83 15.37 -4.93
C PHE A 256 -13.35 16.72 -4.39
N GLY A 257 -12.99 17.65 -5.29
CA GLY A 257 -12.53 18.99 -4.94
C GLY A 257 -11.02 19.13 -4.75
N GLN A 258 -10.26 18.06 -4.96
CA GLN A 258 -8.80 18.05 -4.79
C GLN A 258 -8.09 17.16 -5.81
N LYS A 259 -6.74 17.26 -5.83
CA LYS A 259 -5.87 16.42 -6.67
C LYS A 259 -5.26 15.29 -5.85
N TYR A 260 -4.98 14.19 -6.54
CA TYR A 260 -4.37 13.00 -5.95
C TYR A 260 -3.20 12.52 -6.79
N VAL A 261 -2.15 12.08 -6.11
CA VAL A 261 -1.02 11.36 -6.71
C VAL A 261 -1.19 9.89 -6.38
N VAL A 262 -1.33 9.05 -7.41
CA VAL A 262 -1.62 7.62 -7.26
C VAL A 262 -0.45 6.81 -7.80
N LYS A 263 0.00 5.80 -7.05
CA LYS A 263 1.12 4.95 -7.45
C LYS A 263 0.90 3.51 -6.98
N PRO A 264 0.94 2.51 -7.88
CA PRO A 264 1.00 1.11 -7.48
C PRO A 264 2.40 0.78 -6.94
N GLU A 265 2.50 -0.05 -5.92
CA GLU A 265 3.76 -0.56 -5.37
C GLU A 265 3.74 -2.09 -5.39
N LEU A 266 4.76 -2.68 -6.01
CA LEU A 266 4.87 -4.12 -6.19
C LEU A 266 6.35 -4.54 -6.16
N ALA A 267 6.66 -5.68 -5.54
CA ALA A 267 8.03 -6.17 -5.42
C ALA A 267 8.65 -6.45 -6.80
N ASN A 268 9.91 -6.05 -7.04
CA ASN A 268 10.60 -6.21 -8.33
C ASN A 268 9.97 -5.43 -9.51
N TRP A 269 9.06 -4.50 -9.23
CA TRP A 269 8.43 -3.61 -10.21
C TRP A 269 8.55 -2.15 -9.78
N ILE A 270 8.58 -1.26 -10.77
CA ILE A 270 8.60 0.20 -10.60
C ILE A 270 7.19 0.72 -10.90
N GLY A 271 6.49 1.24 -9.88
CA GLY A 271 5.18 1.85 -10.07
C GLY A 271 5.24 3.17 -10.83
N ILE A 272 4.44 3.30 -11.88
CA ILE A 272 4.25 4.56 -12.60
C ILE A 272 3.29 5.44 -11.79
N THR A 273 3.70 6.67 -11.52
CA THR A 273 2.88 7.66 -10.83
C THR A 273 1.85 8.25 -11.80
N ASP A 274 0.59 8.32 -11.38
CA ASP A 274 -0.50 8.98 -12.10
C ASP A 274 -1.08 10.11 -11.23
N THR A 275 -1.63 11.13 -11.87
CA THR A 275 -2.26 12.28 -11.19
C THR A 275 -3.73 12.35 -11.57
N LEU A 276 -4.59 12.30 -10.56
CA LEU A 276 -6.04 12.43 -10.71
C LEU A 276 -6.48 13.82 -10.23
N ASP A 277 -7.12 14.60 -11.10
CA ASP A 277 -7.60 15.95 -10.79
C ASP A 277 -9.12 15.97 -10.66
N PHE A 278 -9.62 16.10 -9.43
CA PHE A 278 -11.05 16.19 -9.14
C PHE A 278 -11.46 17.58 -8.63
N THR A 279 -10.62 18.61 -8.82
CA THR A 279 -10.88 19.96 -8.30
C THR A 279 -12.17 20.60 -8.83
N SER A 280 -12.53 20.30 -10.09
CA SER A 280 -13.76 20.78 -10.73
C SER A 280 -14.98 19.87 -10.51
N VAL A 281 -14.79 18.67 -9.96
CA VAL A 281 -15.89 17.72 -9.73
C VAL A 281 -16.72 18.19 -8.54
N LYS A 282 -18.04 18.24 -8.71
CA LYS A 282 -19.01 18.71 -7.69
C LYS A 282 -20.10 17.69 -7.38
N GLU A 283 -20.14 16.59 -8.11
CA GLU A 283 -21.13 15.53 -7.98
C GLU A 283 -20.45 14.17 -7.96
N TYR A 284 -21.13 13.17 -7.39
CA TYR A 284 -20.67 11.78 -7.46
C TYR A 284 -20.36 11.40 -8.90
N THR A 285 -19.15 10.90 -9.12
CA THR A 285 -18.68 10.50 -10.45
C THR A 285 -17.95 9.16 -10.34
N GLU A 286 -18.15 8.30 -11.33
CA GLU A 286 -17.35 7.10 -11.51
C GLU A 286 -16.31 7.32 -12.60
N MET A 287 -15.07 6.93 -12.33
CA MET A 287 -13.96 7.04 -13.27
C MET A 287 -13.28 5.69 -13.43
N ASN A 288 -13.06 5.29 -14.68
CA ASN A 288 -12.17 4.18 -15.00
C ASN A 288 -10.76 4.70 -15.29
N ARG A 289 -9.76 4.17 -14.58
CA ARG A 289 -8.35 4.54 -14.74
C ARG A 289 -7.44 3.36 -14.40
N ASN A 290 -6.72 2.85 -15.39
CA ASN A 290 -5.73 1.81 -15.15
C ASN A 290 -4.44 2.39 -14.58
N LEU A 291 -3.80 1.63 -13.70
CA LEU A 291 -2.49 1.94 -13.15
C LEU A 291 -1.44 1.02 -13.77
N PHE A 292 -0.21 1.52 -13.84
CA PHE A 292 0.85 0.86 -14.58
C PHE A 292 2.09 0.63 -13.72
N VAL A 293 2.75 -0.49 -13.97
CA VAL A 293 4.07 -0.81 -13.44
C VAL A 293 5.03 -1.14 -14.57
N GLU A 294 6.31 -0.92 -14.33
CA GLU A 294 7.41 -1.31 -15.24
C GLU A 294 8.33 -2.31 -14.56
N PRO A 295 8.88 -3.30 -15.28
CA PRO A 295 9.79 -4.27 -14.69
C PRO A 295 11.07 -3.56 -14.22
N VAL A 296 11.63 -3.98 -13.08
CA VAL A 296 12.98 -3.55 -12.73
C VAL A 296 13.96 -4.19 -13.75
N PRO A 297 14.82 -3.41 -14.45
CA PRO A 297 15.64 -3.92 -15.53
C PRO A 297 16.90 -4.64 -15.02
N ILE A 298 16.71 -5.68 -14.19
CA ILE A 298 17.77 -6.49 -13.59
C ILE A 298 17.56 -8.00 -13.82
N VAL A 299 18.66 -8.74 -13.85
CA VAL A 299 18.70 -10.20 -13.69
C VAL A 299 19.21 -10.53 -12.30
N LYS A 300 18.59 -11.52 -11.64
CA LYS A 300 19.13 -12.15 -10.44
C LYS A 300 19.85 -13.43 -10.86
N VAL A 301 21.16 -13.47 -10.66
CA VAL A 301 21.95 -14.68 -10.83
C VAL A 301 22.12 -15.33 -9.47
N TYR A 302 22.03 -16.65 -9.40
CA TYR A 302 22.33 -17.39 -8.17
C TYR A 302 22.98 -18.73 -8.47
N GLY A 303 23.62 -19.33 -7.48
CA GLY A 303 24.18 -20.66 -7.64
C GLY A 303 24.91 -21.16 -6.41
N LYS A 304 25.41 -22.37 -6.52
CA LYS A 304 26.21 -23.05 -5.51
C LYS A 304 27.66 -23.17 -5.96
N VAL A 305 28.56 -23.27 -4.99
CA VAL A 305 29.95 -23.67 -5.23
C VAL A 305 30.14 -25.09 -4.72
N ILE A 306 30.46 -26.00 -5.64
CA ILE A 306 30.44 -27.44 -5.42
C ILE A 306 31.87 -27.97 -5.59
N ASN A 307 32.35 -28.73 -4.62
CA ASN A 307 33.61 -29.46 -4.79
C ASN A 307 33.38 -30.64 -5.74
N THR A 308 34.13 -30.70 -6.85
CA THR A 308 33.93 -31.73 -7.88
C THR A 308 34.23 -33.14 -7.42
N ARG A 309 35.09 -33.31 -6.41
CA ARG A 309 35.45 -34.63 -5.88
C ARG A 309 34.36 -35.17 -4.96
N THR A 310 33.85 -34.35 -4.04
CA THR A 310 32.84 -34.80 -3.07
C THR A 310 31.42 -34.72 -3.63
N GLY A 311 31.18 -33.89 -4.64
CA GLY A 311 29.84 -33.55 -5.13
C GLY A 311 29.05 -32.70 -4.14
N LEU A 312 29.66 -32.26 -3.05
CA LEU A 312 29.03 -31.49 -1.98
C LEU A 312 29.41 -29.99 -2.10
N PRO A 313 28.62 -29.09 -1.48
CA PRO A 313 29.02 -27.70 -1.29
C PRO A 313 30.43 -27.61 -0.70
N ILE A 314 31.22 -26.63 -1.15
CA ILE A 314 32.51 -26.33 -0.51
C ILE A 314 32.29 -25.99 0.97
N ALA A 315 33.29 -26.31 1.79
CA ALA A 315 33.16 -26.14 3.23
C ALA A 315 33.02 -24.65 3.61
N PRO A 316 32.16 -24.26 4.58
CA PRO A 316 31.89 -22.86 4.92
C PRO A 316 33.13 -22.05 5.33
N GLU A 317 34.17 -22.71 5.86
CA GLU A 317 35.45 -22.11 6.20
C GLU A 317 36.29 -21.68 4.99
N MET A 318 36.00 -22.22 3.80
CA MET A 318 36.70 -21.87 2.57
C MET A 318 36.18 -20.55 2.02
N LYS A 319 36.98 -19.50 2.16
CA LYS A 319 36.66 -18.19 1.60
C LYS A 319 36.82 -18.20 0.08
N TYR A 320 35.74 -17.86 -0.62
CA TYR A 320 35.71 -17.69 -2.07
C TYR A 320 35.12 -16.33 -2.45
N SER A 321 35.33 -15.94 -3.70
CA SER A 321 34.70 -14.77 -4.30
C SER A 321 34.23 -15.09 -5.71
N VAL A 322 33.00 -14.70 -6.04
CA VAL A 322 32.48 -14.71 -7.40
C VAL A 322 32.76 -13.34 -8.00
N LEU A 323 33.45 -13.34 -9.14
CA LEU A 323 33.81 -12.15 -9.90
C LEU A 323 32.85 -12.00 -11.06
N VAL A 324 32.48 -10.75 -11.37
CA VAL A 324 31.68 -10.36 -12.52
C VAL A 324 32.60 -9.63 -13.49
N ASN A 325 32.74 -10.14 -14.71
CA ASN A 325 33.67 -9.65 -15.72
C ASN A 325 35.12 -9.53 -15.21
N GLY A 326 35.53 -10.46 -14.35
CA GLY A 326 36.87 -10.52 -13.77
C GLY A 326 37.13 -9.60 -12.58
N ALA A 327 36.15 -8.82 -12.13
CA ALA A 327 36.26 -7.94 -10.97
C ALA A 327 35.25 -8.30 -9.86
N ALA A 328 35.57 -7.92 -8.62
CA ALA A 328 34.60 -8.00 -7.52
C ALA A 328 33.43 -7.04 -7.79
N SER A 329 32.23 -7.43 -7.38
CA SER A 329 31.02 -6.60 -7.51
C SER A 329 30.26 -6.56 -6.19
N ASP A 330 29.86 -5.36 -5.78
CA ASP A 330 29.08 -5.13 -4.55
C ASP A 330 27.69 -5.79 -4.59
N SER A 331 27.22 -6.10 -5.80
CA SER A 331 25.96 -6.79 -6.02
C SER A 331 25.99 -8.28 -5.64
N VAL A 332 27.18 -8.87 -5.50
CA VAL A 332 27.33 -10.27 -5.11
C VAL A 332 27.12 -10.40 -3.60
N LYS A 333 26.22 -11.31 -3.22
CA LYS A 333 25.91 -11.70 -1.84
C LYS A 333 26.19 -13.19 -1.66
N TYR A 334 26.65 -13.57 -0.48
CA TYR A 334 27.04 -14.94 -0.15
C TYR A 334 26.23 -15.47 1.02
N GLU A 335 25.83 -16.73 0.92
CA GLU A 335 25.27 -17.52 2.02
C GLU A 335 26.29 -18.63 2.32
N ALA A 336 27.32 -18.28 3.10
CA ALA A 336 28.52 -19.10 3.29
C ALA A 336 28.22 -20.47 3.90
N ASP A 337 27.26 -20.56 4.82
CA ASP A 337 26.88 -21.81 5.51
C ASP A 337 26.40 -22.91 4.57
N ILE A 338 25.92 -22.54 3.38
CA ILE A 338 25.40 -23.45 2.37
C ILE A 338 26.10 -23.31 1.02
N ALA A 339 27.26 -22.65 1.00
CA ALA A 339 28.09 -22.32 -0.17
C ALA A 339 27.28 -21.79 -1.37
N ARG A 340 26.34 -20.88 -1.10
CA ARG A 340 25.55 -20.21 -2.15
C ARG A 340 25.99 -18.79 -2.35
N TYR A 341 25.73 -18.30 -3.55
CA TYR A 341 25.86 -16.89 -3.87
C TYR A 341 24.66 -16.43 -4.68
N SER A 342 24.43 -15.12 -4.67
CA SER A 342 23.56 -14.45 -5.62
C SER A 342 24.16 -13.12 -6.05
N ALA A 343 23.78 -12.63 -7.23
CA ALA A 343 24.20 -11.34 -7.75
C ALA A 343 23.04 -10.70 -8.50
N THR A 344 22.86 -9.39 -8.33
CA THR A 344 21.90 -8.61 -9.12
C THR A 344 22.65 -7.80 -10.17
N LEU A 345 22.31 -7.97 -11.44
CA LEU A 345 23.01 -7.34 -12.56
C LEU A 345 22.00 -6.66 -13.51
N PRO A 346 22.32 -5.51 -14.13
CA PRO A 346 21.45 -4.89 -15.13
C PRO A 346 21.18 -5.78 -16.35
N LEU A 347 19.97 -5.73 -16.90
CA LEU A 347 19.64 -6.33 -18.20
C LEU A 347 20.31 -5.58 -19.35
N GLY A 348 20.20 -6.11 -20.58
CA GLY A 348 20.76 -5.48 -21.78
C GLY A 348 22.26 -5.72 -21.99
N ASN A 349 22.87 -6.58 -21.17
CA ASN A 349 24.31 -6.83 -21.15
C ASN A 349 24.63 -8.33 -21.17
N ARG A 350 25.90 -8.65 -21.40
CA ARG A 350 26.46 -9.98 -21.27
C ARG A 350 27.53 -9.97 -20.19
N TYR A 351 27.48 -10.95 -19.29
CA TYR A 351 28.37 -11.05 -18.13
C TYR A 351 29.15 -12.36 -18.13
N ILE A 352 30.42 -12.31 -17.75
CA ILE A 352 31.24 -13.48 -17.47
C ILE A 352 31.36 -13.61 -15.96
N LEU A 353 30.92 -14.73 -15.41
CA LEU A 353 31.06 -15.05 -14.00
C LEU A 353 32.19 -16.05 -13.80
N SER A 354 33.07 -15.77 -12.86
CA SER A 354 34.18 -16.67 -12.51
C SER A 354 34.33 -16.81 -11.01
N LEU A 355 34.72 -17.99 -10.56
CA LEU A 355 35.02 -18.26 -9.15
C LEU A 355 36.51 -18.06 -8.87
N GLN A 356 36.80 -17.27 -7.84
CA GLN A 356 38.10 -17.18 -7.20
C GLN A 356 38.05 -17.94 -5.87
N LEU A 357 38.73 -19.08 -5.82
CA LEU A 357 38.85 -19.93 -4.63
C LEU A 357 40.31 -20.43 -4.53
N PRO A 358 41.04 -20.13 -3.43
CA PRO A 358 42.44 -20.53 -3.29
C PRO A 358 42.65 -22.04 -3.45
N ASN A 359 43.65 -22.45 -4.23
CA ASN A 359 44.02 -23.85 -4.50
C ASN A 359 42.95 -24.68 -5.24
N PHE A 360 41.95 -24.03 -5.81
CA PHE A 360 40.96 -24.65 -6.68
C PHE A 360 40.91 -23.92 -8.02
N THR A 361 40.42 -24.63 -9.03
CA THR A 361 40.14 -24.12 -10.36
C THR A 361 38.67 -24.37 -10.68
N ALA A 362 38.04 -23.45 -11.39
CA ALA A 362 36.66 -23.60 -11.84
C ALA A 362 36.49 -22.94 -13.20
N LYS A 363 35.61 -23.49 -14.03
CA LYS A 363 35.29 -22.90 -15.33
C LYS A 363 34.41 -21.65 -15.13
N ALA A 364 34.74 -20.57 -15.81
CA ALA A 364 33.87 -19.40 -15.89
C ALA A 364 32.63 -19.71 -16.74
N ASP A 365 31.50 -19.10 -16.38
CA ASP A 365 30.26 -19.20 -17.15
C ASP A 365 29.84 -17.83 -17.68
N THR A 366 29.06 -17.82 -18.76
CA THR A 366 28.63 -16.59 -19.42
C THR A 366 27.12 -16.48 -19.42
N ILE A 367 26.62 -15.37 -18.90
CA ILE A 367 25.20 -15.04 -18.87
C ILE A 367 24.93 -13.97 -19.91
N ASP A 368 24.11 -14.31 -20.90
CA ASP A 368 23.63 -13.36 -21.89
C ASP A 368 22.20 -12.92 -21.57
N VAL A 369 22.04 -11.67 -21.15
CA VAL A 369 20.75 -11.02 -20.87
C VAL A 369 20.57 -9.78 -21.76
N SER A 370 21.24 -9.75 -22.91
CA SER A 370 21.18 -8.62 -23.86
C SER A 370 19.80 -8.42 -24.48
N SER A 371 19.05 -9.51 -24.68
CA SER A 371 17.69 -9.50 -25.23
C SER A 371 16.57 -9.55 -24.18
N ALA A 372 16.94 -9.71 -22.90
CA ALA A 372 15.97 -9.81 -21.81
C ALA A 372 15.32 -8.45 -21.53
N LYS A 373 13.98 -8.43 -21.54
CA LYS A 373 13.18 -7.21 -21.34
C LYS A 373 12.54 -7.11 -19.95
N PHE A 374 12.50 -8.23 -19.23
CA PHE A 374 11.84 -8.37 -17.94
C PHE A 374 12.79 -8.99 -16.93
N TYR A 375 12.48 -8.81 -15.64
CA TYR A 375 13.15 -9.52 -14.56
C TYR A 375 13.26 -11.01 -14.89
N THR A 376 14.46 -11.55 -14.72
CA THR A 376 14.74 -12.96 -14.97
C THR A 376 15.71 -13.48 -13.94
N GLU A 377 15.65 -14.78 -13.69
CA GLU A 377 16.59 -15.47 -12.83
C GLU A 377 17.45 -16.43 -13.64
N LYS A 378 18.73 -16.53 -13.29
CA LYS A 378 19.68 -17.45 -13.92
C LYS A 378 20.47 -18.20 -12.87
N GLN A 379 20.47 -19.52 -12.97
CA GLN A 379 21.29 -20.37 -12.12
C GLN A 379 22.64 -20.65 -12.77
N VAL A 380 23.73 -20.41 -12.04
CA VAL A 380 25.11 -20.72 -12.44
C VAL A 380 25.84 -21.38 -11.27
N ASP A 381 25.98 -22.69 -11.32
CA ASP A 381 26.73 -23.45 -10.31
C ASP A 381 28.21 -23.53 -10.71
N PHE A 382 29.10 -23.23 -9.76
CA PHE A 382 30.54 -23.39 -9.96
C PHE A 382 31.01 -24.74 -9.44
N TYR A 383 31.70 -25.46 -10.31
CA TYR A 383 32.33 -26.73 -10.00
C TYR A 383 33.82 -26.50 -9.76
N ALA A 384 34.21 -26.51 -8.49
CA ALA A 384 35.56 -26.26 -8.03
C ALA A 384 36.36 -27.57 -7.95
N THR A 385 37.43 -27.64 -8.73
CA THR A 385 38.38 -28.77 -8.74
C THR A 385 39.69 -28.35 -8.09
N SER A 386 40.12 -29.09 -7.07
CA SER A 386 41.41 -28.87 -6.42
C SER A 386 42.54 -28.88 -7.45
N VAL A 387 43.54 -28.02 -7.27
CA VAL A 387 44.78 -28.11 -8.04
C VAL A 387 45.44 -29.48 -7.88
N PRO A 388 46.09 -30.02 -8.92
CA PRO A 388 46.61 -31.39 -8.93
C PRO A 388 47.92 -31.58 -8.16
N TRP A 389 48.18 -30.79 -7.12
CA TRP A 389 49.41 -30.83 -6.33
C TRP A 389 49.19 -30.53 -4.86
N VAL A 390 50.08 -31.07 -4.04
CA VAL A 390 50.27 -30.74 -2.62
C VAL A 390 51.37 -29.69 -2.52
N GLU A 391 51.22 -28.72 -1.61
CA GLU A 391 52.32 -27.85 -1.21
C GLU A 391 53.07 -28.53 -0.06
N VAL A 392 54.33 -28.86 -0.30
CA VAL A 392 55.24 -29.47 0.68
C VAL A 392 56.10 -28.36 1.23
N ALA A 393 56.12 -28.22 2.56
CA ALA A 393 56.94 -27.26 3.27
C ALA A 393 57.79 -27.97 4.31
N GLY A 394 59.03 -27.55 4.49
CA GLY A 394 59.93 -28.13 5.49
C GLY A 394 61.22 -27.37 5.58
N VAL A 395 62.15 -27.92 6.34
CA VAL A 395 63.47 -27.38 6.63
C VAL A 395 64.51 -28.42 6.20
N ALA A 396 65.58 -27.95 5.56
CA ALA A 396 66.78 -28.74 5.36
C ALA A 396 67.53 -28.84 6.69
N LEU A 397 67.68 -30.04 7.25
CA LEU A 397 68.22 -30.25 8.59
C LEU A 397 69.48 -31.13 8.58
N ASP A 398 70.44 -30.79 9.43
CA ASP A 398 71.54 -31.68 9.77
C ASP A 398 71.00 -32.89 10.56
N ASN A 399 71.31 -34.11 10.10
CA ASN A 399 70.78 -35.34 10.66
C ASN A 399 71.24 -35.64 12.10
N SER A 400 72.35 -35.06 12.54
CA SER A 400 72.91 -35.30 13.88
C SER A 400 72.44 -34.26 14.89
N THR A 401 72.40 -33.00 14.49
CA THR A 401 72.12 -31.86 15.37
C THR A 401 70.69 -31.34 15.23
N PHE A 402 69.95 -31.76 14.20
CA PHE A 402 68.61 -31.26 13.87
C PHE A 402 68.58 -29.72 13.69
N THR A 403 69.72 -29.14 13.30
CA THR A 403 69.84 -27.71 13.04
C THR A 403 69.69 -27.40 11.54
N PRO A 404 69.18 -26.21 11.17
CA PRO A 404 69.05 -25.83 9.76
C PRO A 404 70.35 -25.85 8.98
N ILE A 405 70.29 -26.38 7.77
CA ILE A 405 71.35 -26.30 6.77
C ILE A 405 71.19 -24.95 6.05
N ILE A 406 72.10 -24.03 6.36
CA ILE A 406 72.03 -22.62 5.95
C ILE A 406 72.87 -22.29 4.71
N GLY A 407 72.71 -21.09 4.16
CA GLY A 407 73.22 -20.69 2.84
C GLY A 407 74.73 -20.83 2.63
N ALA A 408 75.53 -20.82 3.71
CA ALA A 408 76.97 -21.02 3.65
C ALA A 408 77.36 -22.37 3.00
N SER A 409 76.53 -23.40 3.14
CA SER A 409 76.74 -24.72 2.54
C SER A 409 76.09 -24.89 1.15
N SER A 410 75.44 -23.83 0.63
CA SER A 410 74.74 -23.82 -0.66
C SER A 410 73.76 -24.99 -0.85
N PRO A 411 72.81 -25.21 0.09
CA PRO A 411 71.89 -26.34 0.02
C PRO A 411 70.92 -26.21 -1.16
N LYS A 412 70.67 -27.32 -1.86
CA LYS A 412 69.65 -27.46 -2.90
C LYS A 412 68.82 -28.71 -2.65
N LEU A 413 67.51 -28.59 -2.87
CA LEU A 413 66.60 -29.73 -2.74
C LEU A 413 66.77 -30.67 -3.94
N ILE A 414 66.89 -31.97 -3.66
CA ILE A 414 66.84 -33.04 -4.65
C ILE A 414 65.47 -33.71 -4.54
N ILE A 415 64.82 -33.96 -5.68
CA ILE A 415 63.57 -34.69 -5.77
C ILE A 415 63.75 -35.80 -6.80
N ASN A 416 63.52 -37.05 -6.39
CA ASN A 416 63.72 -38.26 -7.20
C ASN A 416 65.10 -38.29 -7.88
N GLY A 417 66.15 -37.99 -7.12
CA GLY A 417 67.54 -37.99 -7.60
C GLY A 417 67.94 -36.79 -8.46
N THR A 418 67.03 -35.86 -8.76
CA THR A 418 67.32 -34.67 -9.57
C THR A 418 67.36 -33.41 -8.70
N VAL A 419 68.43 -32.61 -8.84
CA VAL A 419 68.52 -31.29 -8.19
C VAL A 419 67.42 -30.38 -8.74
N THR A 420 66.58 -29.85 -7.85
CA THR A 420 65.44 -29.01 -8.21
C THR A 420 65.81 -27.54 -8.04
N ASP A 421 66.52 -26.98 -9.02
CA ASP A 421 67.02 -25.59 -8.98
C ASP A 421 65.90 -24.53 -8.88
N SER A 422 64.66 -24.88 -9.21
CA SER A 422 63.49 -24.01 -9.06
C SER A 422 63.04 -23.83 -7.61
N VAL A 423 63.48 -24.72 -6.70
CA VAL A 423 63.16 -24.64 -5.27
C VAL A 423 64.29 -23.91 -4.54
N LYS A 424 63.94 -22.79 -3.93
CA LYS A 424 64.86 -22.04 -3.07
C LYS A 424 64.76 -22.56 -1.64
N ILE A 425 65.92 -22.79 -1.03
CA ILE A 425 66.05 -23.02 0.41
C ILE A 425 66.47 -21.68 1.02
N ASP A 426 65.76 -21.24 2.05
CA ASP A 426 66.06 -20.00 2.75
C ASP A 426 67.47 -20.08 3.37
N PRO A 427 68.37 -19.12 3.08
CA PRO A 427 69.75 -19.20 3.50
C PRO A 427 69.96 -18.99 5.00
N VAL A 428 68.93 -18.60 5.75
CA VAL A 428 68.99 -18.37 7.20
C VAL A 428 68.22 -19.44 7.96
N SER A 429 66.98 -19.73 7.56
CA SER A 429 66.12 -20.69 8.26
C SER A 429 66.22 -22.12 7.73
N GLY A 430 66.80 -22.33 6.54
CA GLY A 430 66.81 -23.63 5.87
C GLY A 430 65.43 -24.05 5.34
N GLU A 431 64.42 -23.19 5.44
CA GLU A 431 63.05 -23.48 5.02
C GLU A 431 62.92 -23.55 3.50
N PHE A 432 62.07 -24.45 3.01
CA PHE A 432 61.73 -24.56 1.60
C PHE A 432 60.25 -24.84 1.40
N LYS A 433 59.77 -24.54 0.19
CA LYS A 433 58.45 -24.93 -0.29
C LYS A 433 58.53 -25.47 -1.71
N VAL A 434 57.83 -26.56 -1.97
CA VAL A 434 57.70 -27.14 -3.32
C VAL A 434 56.30 -27.65 -3.55
N ARG A 435 55.81 -27.52 -4.79
CA ARG A 435 54.53 -28.11 -5.20
C ARG A 435 54.80 -29.41 -5.94
N LEU A 436 54.27 -30.51 -5.41
CA LEU A 436 54.43 -31.84 -5.98
C LEU A 436 53.07 -32.44 -6.32
N PRO A 437 52.91 -33.11 -7.48
CA PRO A 437 51.70 -33.86 -7.77
C PRO A 437 51.31 -34.78 -6.61
N PHE A 438 50.04 -34.79 -6.24
CA PHE A 438 49.54 -35.72 -5.24
C PHE A 438 49.43 -37.14 -5.81
N GLY A 439 49.19 -38.13 -4.95
CA GLY A 439 48.96 -39.52 -5.37
C GLY A 439 50.24 -40.29 -5.73
N GLN A 440 51.41 -39.75 -5.43
CA GLN A 440 52.71 -40.32 -5.79
C GLN A 440 53.67 -40.37 -4.58
N LYS A 441 54.70 -41.21 -4.66
CA LYS A 441 55.81 -41.21 -3.71
C LYS A 441 57.00 -40.46 -4.29
N TYR A 442 57.72 -39.76 -3.43
CA TYR A 442 58.91 -39.01 -3.77
C TYR A 442 60.07 -39.38 -2.84
N THR A 443 61.28 -39.40 -3.38
CA THR A 443 62.51 -39.40 -2.58
C THR A 443 63.08 -37.98 -2.58
N THR A 444 63.41 -37.47 -1.40
CA THR A 444 63.97 -36.13 -1.22
C THR A 444 65.34 -36.18 -0.54
N ALA A 445 66.25 -35.30 -0.91
CA ALA A 445 67.57 -35.19 -0.28
C ALA A 445 68.11 -33.76 -0.41
N ILE A 446 69.18 -33.42 0.30
CA ILE A 446 69.86 -32.14 0.16
C ILE A 446 71.20 -32.32 -0.57
N ALA A 447 71.35 -31.66 -1.71
CA ALA A 447 72.65 -31.43 -2.33
C ALA A 447 73.33 -30.25 -1.66
N SER A 448 74.52 -30.44 -1.12
CA SER A 448 75.28 -29.39 -0.44
C SER A 448 76.78 -29.69 -0.51
N LYS A 449 77.64 -28.66 -0.47
CA LYS A 449 79.09 -28.88 -0.50
C LYS A 449 79.62 -29.53 0.79
N ASP A 450 78.96 -29.27 1.92
CA ASP A 450 79.44 -29.66 3.25
C ASP A 450 78.72 -30.91 3.81
N TYR A 451 77.70 -31.42 3.11
CA TYR A 451 76.85 -32.53 3.55
C TYR A 451 76.80 -33.67 2.51
N ASN A 452 76.77 -34.90 3.00
CA ASN A 452 76.41 -36.10 2.27
C ASN A 452 74.88 -36.20 2.15
N GLN A 453 74.42 -36.63 0.98
CA GLN A 453 72.99 -36.80 0.71
C GLN A 453 72.44 -37.95 1.57
N LEU A 454 71.31 -37.69 2.23
CA LEU A 454 70.50 -38.72 2.88
C LEU A 454 69.13 -38.72 2.21
N GLU A 455 68.66 -39.90 1.81
CA GLU A 455 67.36 -40.05 1.16
C GLU A 455 66.23 -40.07 2.19
N ASN A 456 65.26 -39.18 2.01
CA ASN A 456 64.09 -39.02 2.86
C ASN A 456 62.85 -39.35 2.04
N GLN A 457 62.08 -40.33 2.49
CA GLN A 457 60.86 -40.78 1.81
C GLN A 457 59.70 -39.82 2.11
N LEU A 458 59.05 -39.33 1.05
CA LEU A 458 57.85 -38.51 1.13
C LEU A 458 56.70 -39.24 0.42
N ASP A 459 55.73 -39.71 1.20
CA ASP A 459 54.58 -40.44 0.67
C ASP A 459 53.38 -39.51 0.51
N LEU A 460 53.07 -39.13 -0.74
CA LEU A 460 51.89 -38.34 -1.08
C LEU A 460 50.75 -39.19 -1.66
N THR A 461 50.82 -40.52 -1.60
CA THR A 461 49.81 -41.42 -2.22
C THR A 461 48.44 -41.33 -1.57
N GLY A 462 48.37 -40.96 -0.29
CA GLY A 462 47.11 -40.74 0.44
C GLY A 462 46.41 -39.41 0.11
N TYR A 463 47.05 -38.51 -0.63
CA TYR A 463 46.48 -37.20 -0.97
C TYR A 463 45.83 -37.24 -2.34
N VAL A 464 44.59 -36.76 -2.40
CA VAL A 464 43.76 -36.70 -3.61
C VAL A 464 43.26 -35.28 -3.89
N GLU A 465 43.66 -34.33 -3.06
CA GLU A 465 43.43 -32.89 -3.18
C GLU A 465 44.65 -32.13 -2.65
N TYR A 466 44.65 -30.82 -2.87
CA TYR A 466 45.60 -29.90 -2.27
C TYR A 466 45.62 -30.10 -0.75
N ALA A 467 46.83 -30.25 -0.23
CA ALA A 467 47.12 -30.18 1.19
C ALA A 467 48.43 -29.41 1.37
N LEU A 468 48.64 -28.91 2.58
CA LEU A 468 49.94 -28.47 3.05
C LEU A 468 50.56 -29.60 3.86
N VAL A 469 51.65 -30.18 3.36
CA VAL A 469 52.34 -31.29 4.01
C VAL A 469 53.68 -30.82 4.57
N LYS A 470 53.92 -31.10 5.84
CA LYS A 470 55.22 -30.85 6.47
C LYS A 470 56.16 -32.02 6.20
N HIS A 471 57.34 -31.74 5.67
CA HIS A 471 58.35 -32.76 5.36
C HIS A 471 59.75 -32.20 5.50
N GLU A 472 60.41 -32.53 6.61
CA GLU A 472 61.81 -32.17 6.86
C GLU A 472 62.74 -33.06 6.03
N VAL A 473 63.83 -32.48 5.51
CA VAL A 473 64.79 -33.23 4.67
C VAL A 473 66.14 -33.21 5.34
N TYR A 474 66.58 -34.38 5.79
CA TYR A 474 67.83 -34.54 6.52
C TYR A 474 69.01 -34.76 5.57
N ALA A 475 70.19 -34.29 5.96
CA ALA A 475 71.47 -34.62 5.33
C ALA A 475 72.57 -34.77 6.39
N GLU A 476 73.61 -35.54 6.08
CA GLU A 476 74.65 -35.90 7.03
C GLU A 476 75.91 -35.07 6.80
N ARG A 477 76.46 -34.43 7.84
CA ARG A 477 77.66 -33.59 7.70
C ARG A 477 78.86 -34.43 7.27
N LYS A 478 79.65 -33.95 6.29
CA LYS A 478 80.82 -34.70 5.77
C LYS A 478 81.91 -34.94 6.81
N ASP A 479 81.97 -34.09 7.82
CA ASP A 479 82.91 -34.14 8.94
C ASP A 479 82.29 -34.73 10.22
N ALA A 480 81.08 -35.33 10.16
CA ALA A 480 80.37 -35.84 11.34
C ALA A 480 81.17 -36.88 12.17
N ASN A 481 82.11 -37.58 11.53
CA ASN A 481 83.00 -38.56 12.17
C ASN A 481 84.44 -38.06 12.38
N MET A 482 84.69 -36.75 12.25
CA MET A 482 85.99 -36.15 12.51
C MET A 482 86.06 -35.55 13.91
N ALA A 483 87.09 -35.92 14.69
CA ALA A 483 87.44 -35.20 15.91
C ALA A 483 88.31 -33.98 15.55
N ILE A 484 87.93 -32.79 16.02
CA ILE A 484 88.79 -31.61 15.95
C ILE A 484 89.84 -31.75 17.06
N LEU A 485 91.06 -32.15 16.69
CA LEU A 485 92.21 -32.06 17.60
C LEU A 485 92.72 -30.62 17.57
N SER A 486 92.56 -29.89 18.66
CA SER A 486 93.12 -28.54 18.80
C SER A 486 94.19 -28.52 19.89
N GLY A 487 95.34 -27.92 19.57
CA GLY A 487 96.51 -27.81 20.45
C GLY A 487 97.48 -26.76 19.92
N LYS A 488 98.31 -26.19 20.79
CA LYS A 488 99.38 -25.26 20.41
C LYS A 488 100.62 -26.06 19.99
N VAL A 489 101.27 -25.67 18.90
CA VAL A 489 102.48 -26.32 18.39
C VAL A 489 103.69 -25.72 19.12
N ILE A 490 103.96 -26.21 20.33
CA ILE A 490 105.02 -25.60 21.16
C ILE A 490 106.40 -25.95 20.64
N ASN A 491 107.22 -24.92 20.42
CA ASN A 491 108.64 -25.08 20.10
C ASN A 491 109.40 -25.60 21.33
N LEU A 492 109.95 -26.81 21.25
CA LEU A 492 110.63 -27.48 22.38
C LEU A 492 111.94 -26.81 22.82
N LYS A 493 112.53 -25.92 22.02
CA LYS A 493 113.72 -25.14 22.43
C LYS A 493 113.36 -23.85 23.17
N THR A 494 112.21 -23.25 22.88
CA THR A 494 111.85 -21.92 23.40
C THR A 494 110.66 -21.93 24.36
N GLY A 495 109.89 -23.02 24.43
CA GLY A 495 108.71 -23.16 25.27
C GLY A 495 107.52 -22.28 24.87
N GLN A 496 107.60 -21.60 23.73
CA GLN A 496 106.57 -20.70 23.20
C GLN A 496 105.65 -21.44 22.22
N PRO A 497 104.34 -21.09 22.16
CA PRO A 497 103.35 -21.67 21.26
C PRO A 497 103.66 -21.65 19.77
#